data_AF-A0AAV9HRT6-F1
#
_entry.id   AF-A0AAV9HRT6-F1
#
_cell.length_a   1.000
_cell.length_b   1.000
_cell.length_c   1.000
_cell.angle_alpha   90.00
_cell.angle_beta   90.00
_cell.angle_gamma   90.00
#
_symmetry.space_group_name_H-M   'P 1'
#
loop_
_entity.id
_entity.type
_entity.pdbx_description
1 polymer ?
#
loop_
_entity_poly.entity_id
_entity_poly.type
_entity_poly.pdbx_seq_one_letter_code
_entity_poly.pdbx_strand_id
1 'polypeptide(L)'
;MDSLDHLKTWTAASAFGSSGQRAPLSACRSASQENGNIVSGGPSIIRKPGAYRSNLELTNSLRSNFVAAQEDYAAIAAADHNNNNHQTNGAANGAANGNGLHVDTERGGRPPAEVWTATEDGALFVPRIDWSQAGLQEEPAQYDITVKLFFLETEAVAKRAQHAKEALDLVLRELDAPAVDLLIVSFPGMSFEGDCEWEADRKNATQGNDEEELAAWAAIEQLHLAGLAKKIGLAEFGTEKLDRFLKKVQVRPAVNQINIKNCCNVPPPLLKLAKEQSIELLAHSDCLDILPKGTLRELLGPGLGGAGILADPEKGTGGLQGDLAPQWVVKYTAVVRDRGVIENKGYFAGAELVEEA
;
A
#
# COMPACT_ATOMS: atom_id res chain seq x y z
N MET A 1 22.02 6.80 21.44
CA MET A 1 22.22 5.68 20.49
C MET A 1 20.86 5.01 20.49
N ASP A 2 19.93 5.65 19.79
CA ASP A 2 18.52 5.28 19.82
C ASP A 2 18.34 4.27 18.70
N SER A 3 17.88 3.05 19.03
CA SER A 3 17.60 2.03 18.03
C SER A 3 16.37 2.45 17.23
N LEU A 4 16.52 2.45 15.90
CA LEU A 4 15.43 2.60 14.95
C LEU A 4 14.77 1.23 14.82
N ASP A 5 13.75 0.95 15.64
CA ASP A 5 13.15 -0.38 15.71
C ASP A 5 12.14 -0.66 14.57
N HIS A 6 11.70 0.34 13.79
CA HIS A 6 10.62 0.15 12.81
C HIS A 6 10.84 0.90 11.47
N LEU A 7 10.64 0.19 10.34
CA LEU A 7 10.64 0.75 8.99
C LEU A 7 9.21 0.78 8.42
N LYS A 8 8.69 1.96 8.08
CA LYS A 8 7.37 2.09 7.44
C LYS A 8 7.55 2.58 6.01
N THR A 9 7.03 1.83 5.05
CA THR A 9 7.12 2.16 3.62
C THR A 9 5.75 2.53 3.06
N TRP A 10 5.70 3.49 2.13
CA TRP A 10 4.46 4.07 1.62
C TRP A 10 4.35 3.99 0.09
N THR A 11 3.10 3.93 -0.38
CA THR A 11 2.69 4.36 -1.70
C THR A 11 1.33 5.10 -1.71
N ALA A 12 1.29 6.37 -2.09
CA ALA A 12 0.11 6.92 -2.74
C ALA A 12 0.28 6.74 -4.24
N ALA A 13 -0.66 6.07 -4.90
CA ALA A 13 -0.73 6.13 -6.35
C ALA A 13 -1.70 7.27 -6.68
N SER A 14 -1.18 8.47 -6.92
CA SER A 14 -1.96 9.55 -7.52
C SER A 14 -2.50 9.04 -8.86
N ALA A 15 -3.83 8.93 -8.96
CA ALA A 15 -4.49 8.66 -10.23
C ALA A 15 -4.22 9.82 -11.18
N PHE A 16 -3.53 9.53 -12.29
CA PHE A 16 -3.41 10.34 -13.52
C PHE A 16 -3.92 11.79 -13.43
N GLY A 17 -3.00 12.73 -13.19
CA GLY A 17 -3.23 14.13 -13.53
C GLY A 17 -3.24 14.29 -15.05
N SER A 18 -4.42 14.56 -15.63
CA SER A 18 -4.46 15.17 -16.95
C SER A 18 -3.87 16.57 -16.84
N SER A 19 -2.87 16.85 -17.67
CA SER A 19 -2.28 18.17 -17.82
C SER A 19 -3.36 19.18 -18.23
N GLY A 20 -3.73 20.05 -17.29
CA GLY A 20 -4.67 21.15 -17.51
C GLY A 20 -4.09 22.47 -17.03
N GLN A 21 -3.08 22.98 -17.75
CA GLN A 21 -2.71 24.39 -17.62
C GLN A 21 -3.92 25.28 -17.95
N ARG A 22 -4.23 26.22 -17.05
CA ARG A 22 -5.24 27.27 -17.24
C ARG A 22 -4.78 28.27 -18.31
N ALA A 23 -5.60 28.49 -19.34
CA ALA A 23 -5.68 29.74 -20.12
C ALA A 23 -7.02 29.80 -20.90
N PRO A 24 -7.53 30.99 -21.29
CA PRO A 24 -8.97 31.32 -21.22
C PRO A 24 -9.81 31.06 -22.50
N LEU A 25 -11.13 31.10 -22.28
CA LEU A 25 -12.26 30.97 -23.20
C LEU A 25 -12.19 31.84 -24.48
N SER A 26 -12.39 31.23 -25.65
CA SER A 26 -13.21 31.84 -26.72
C SER A 26 -13.82 30.79 -27.67
N ALA A 27 -15.14 30.95 -27.91
CA ALA A 27 -16.08 30.36 -28.86
C ALA A 27 -15.57 29.61 -30.11
N CYS A 28 -16.23 28.49 -30.49
CA CYS A 28 -17.27 28.44 -31.54
C CYS A 28 -17.88 27.03 -31.73
N ARG A 29 -19.00 26.97 -32.47
CA ARG A 29 -20.08 25.96 -32.46
C ARG A 29 -19.87 24.73 -33.37
N SER A 30 -20.60 23.66 -32.98
CA SER A 30 -21.33 22.63 -33.77
C SER A 30 -20.60 21.76 -34.81
N ALA A 31 -20.66 20.43 -34.61
CA ALA A 31 -21.32 19.48 -35.52
C ALA A 31 -21.30 18.05 -34.97
N SER A 32 -22.40 17.34 -35.18
CA SER A 32 -22.69 15.94 -34.89
C SER A 32 -22.08 14.98 -35.91
N GLN A 33 -21.43 13.88 -35.48
CA GLN A 33 -21.75 12.49 -35.87
C GLN A 33 -20.73 11.46 -35.34
N GLU A 34 -21.32 10.33 -34.93
CA GLU A 34 -20.88 8.97 -34.63
C GLU A 34 -19.46 8.45 -34.97
N ASN A 35 -19.04 7.55 -34.06
CA ASN A 35 -18.16 6.37 -34.20
C ASN A 35 -16.63 6.55 -34.18
N GLY A 36 -16.02 6.00 -33.12
CA GLY A 36 -14.62 5.56 -33.13
C GLY A 36 -13.92 5.61 -31.77
N ASN A 37 -14.22 4.67 -30.86
CA ASN A 37 -13.35 4.45 -29.69
C ASN A 37 -12.03 3.82 -30.19
N ILE A 38 -11.00 4.65 -30.34
CA ILE A 38 -9.63 4.23 -30.65
C ILE A 38 -9.03 3.66 -29.37
N VAL A 39 -8.87 2.34 -29.35
CA VAL A 39 -8.05 1.61 -28.38
C VAL A 39 -6.59 1.78 -28.80
N SER A 40 -5.82 2.60 -28.07
CA SER A 40 -4.37 2.62 -28.19
C SER A 40 -3.80 1.36 -27.51
N GLY A 41 -3.47 0.36 -28.33
CA GLY A 41 -2.93 -0.92 -27.90
C GLY A 41 -1.53 -0.81 -27.30
N GLY A 42 -1.41 -1.14 -26.01
CA GLY A 42 -0.18 -1.66 -25.43
C GLY A 42 -0.02 -3.16 -25.78
N PRO A 43 1.20 -3.72 -25.72
CA PRO A 43 1.46 -5.07 -26.20
C PRO A 43 0.62 -6.13 -25.46
N SER A 44 -0.13 -6.91 -26.23
CA SER A 44 -0.97 -8.01 -25.76
C SER A 44 -0.14 -9.10 -25.09
N ILE A 45 -0.21 -9.19 -23.76
CA ILE A 45 0.36 -10.30 -23.00
C ILE A 45 -0.60 -11.49 -23.12
N ILE A 46 -0.19 -12.49 -23.91
CA ILE A 46 -0.82 -13.81 -23.96
C ILE A 46 -0.74 -14.43 -22.55
N ARG A 47 -1.86 -14.49 -21.84
CA ARG A 47 -1.96 -15.12 -20.51
C ARG A 47 -1.91 -16.63 -20.67
N LYS A 48 -0.80 -17.26 -20.26
CA LYS A 48 -0.74 -18.71 -20.04
C LYS A 48 -1.68 -19.09 -18.89
N PRO A 49 -2.40 -20.24 -18.95
CA PRO A 49 -3.20 -20.71 -17.82
C PRO A 49 -2.25 -21.18 -16.72
N GLY A 50 -2.30 -20.54 -15.55
CA GLY A 50 -1.47 -20.89 -14.38
C GLY A 50 -0.67 -19.74 -13.75
N ALA A 51 -0.87 -18.49 -14.17
CA ALA A 51 -0.22 -17.37 -13.51
C ALA A 51 -0.81 -17.15 -12.10
N TYR A 52 0.03 -17.33 -11.07
CA TYR A 52 -0.19 -16.74 -9.75
C TYR A 52 -0.64 -15.29 -9.92
N ARG A 53 -1.70 -14.86 -9.23
CA ARG A 53 -2.10 -13.45 -9.18
C ARG A 53 -0.90 -12.69 -8.61
N SER A 54 -0.35 -11.73 -9.35
CA SER A 54 0.94 -11.09 -9.03
C SER A 54 0.74 -9.84 -8.18
N ASN A 55 1.64 -9.59 -7.23
CA ASN A 55 1.73 -8.34 -6.46
C ASN A 55 2.28 -7.15 -7.27
N LEU A 56 2.16 -7.20 -8.60
CA LEU A 56 2.76 -6.24 -9.53
C LEU A 56 2.24 -4.81 -9.31
N GLU A 57 0.97 -4.65 -8.95
CA GLU A 57 0.40 -3.32 -8.67
C GLU A 57 1.10 -2.64 -7.48
N LEU A 58 1.23 -3.36 -6.35
CA LEU A 58 1.92 -2.86 -5.16
C LEU A 58 3.39 -2.56 -5.46
N THR A 59 4.10 -3.54 -6.03
CA THR A 59 5.55 -3.41 -6.28
C THR A 59 5.89 -2.31 -7.29
N ASN A 60 5.09 -2.14 -8.35
CA ASN A 60 5.27 -1.04 -9.29
C ASN A 60 4.94 0.31 -8.65
N SER A 61 3.91 0.38 -7.80
CA SER A 61 3.56 1.60 -7.06
C SER A 61 4.71 2.00 -6.14
N LEU A 62 5.31 1.04 -5.42
CA LEU A 62 6.45 1.28 -4.53
C LEU A 62 7.65 1.82 -5.29
N ARG A 63 8.04 1.16 -6.39
CA ARG A 63 9.15 1.63 -7.23
C ARG A 63 8.91 3.02 -7.79
N SER A 64 7.72 3.26 -8.33
CA SER A 64 7.39 4.55 -8.95
C SER A 64 7.46 5.68 -7.93
N ASN A 65 6.98 5.43 -6.71
CA ASN A 65 7.01 6.44 -5.64
C ASN A 65 8.41 6.69 -5.09
N PHE A 66 9.26 5.66 -4.99
CA PHE A 66 10.67 5.86 -4.63
C PHE A 66 11.40 6.69 -5.68
N VAL A 67 11.18 6.41 -6.97
CA VAL A 67 11.79 7.17 -8.06
C VAL A 67 11.30 8.62 -8.06
N ALA A 68 9.98 8.84 -7.99
CA ALA A 68 9.40 10.18 -7.97
C ALA A 68 9.92 11.02 -6.80
N ALA A 69 9.94 10.44 -5.59
CA ALA A 69 10.49 11.12 -4.42
C ALA A 69 11.99 11.45 -4.60
N GLN A 70 12.78 10.51 -5.10
CA GLN A 70 14.20 10.78 -5.35
C GLN A 70 14.41 11.91 -6.36
N GLU A 71 13.60 11.98 -7.42
CA GLU A 71 13.66 13.05 -8.42
C GLU A 71 13.25 14.41 -7.84
N ASP A 72 12.13 14.48 -7.11
CA ASP A 72 11.61 15.70 -6.51
C ASP A 72 12.61 16.29 -5.49
N TYR A 73 13.14 15.46 -4.61
CA TYR A 73 14.07 15.89 -3.57
C TYR A 73 15.48 16.18 -4.11
N ALA A 74 15.92 15.52 -5.18
CA ALA A 74 17.15 15.87 -5.87
C ALA A 74 17.06 17.28 -6.51
N ALA A 75 15.91 17.60 -7.11
CA ALA A 75 15.67 18.93 -7.70
C ALA A 75 15.66 20.04 -6.63
N ILE A 76 15.04 19.79 -5.47
CA ILE A 76 15.04 20.73 -4.32
C ILE A 76 16.47 20.98 -3.82
N ALA A 77 17.24 19.91 -3.59
CA ALA A 77 18.62 20.03 -3.11
C ALA A 77 19.52 20.81 -4.10
N ALA A 78 19.32 20.62 -5.41
CA ALA A 78 20.04 21.37 -6.43
C ALA A 78 19.65 22.86 -6.49
N ALA A 79 18.37 23.19 -6.26
CA ALA A 79 17.88 24.56 -6.21
C ALA A 79 18.45 25.35 -5.02
N ASP A 80 18.54 24.73 -3.85
CA ASP A 80 19.12 25.35 -2.64
C ASP A 80 20.62 25.62 -2.79
N HIS A 81 21.36 24.74 -3.47
CA HIS A 81 22.78 24.97 -3.79
C HIS A 81 23.00 26.13 -4.77
N ASN A 82 22.11 26.33 -5.75
CA ASN A 82 22.23 27.44 -6.69
C ASN A 82 21.88 28.80 -6.06
N ASN A 83 20.92 28.85 -5.13
CA ASN A 83 20.58 30.10 -4.42
C ASN A 83 21.69 30.56 -3.48
N ASN A 84 22.41 29.65 -2.84
CA ASN A 84 23.57 29.99 -2.01
C ASN A 84 24.78 30.46 -2.82
N ASN A 85 24.80 30.23 -4.14
CA ASN A 85 25.88 30.68 -5.02
C ASN A 85 25.64 32.07 -5.62
N HIS A 86 24.48 32.71 -5.34
CA HIS A 86 24.17 34.06 -5.82
C HIS A 86 24.40 35.17 -4.78
N GLN A 87 25.34 34.97 -3.84
CA GLN A 87 25.70 36.00 -2.85
C GLN A 87 27.19 36.14 -2.56
N THR A 88 28.09 36.01 -3.56
CA THR A 88 29.46 36.53 -3.44
C THR A 88 30.03 37.01 -4.78
N ASN A 89 29.76 38.27 -5.16
CA ASN A 89 30.66 39.01 -6.05
C ASN A 89 31.65 39.82 -5.19
N GLY A 90 32.78 39.21 -4.87
CA GLY A 90 33.88 39.84 -4.14
C GLY A 90 35.18 39.12 -4.45
N ALA A 91 36.03 39.77 -5.25
CA ALA A 91 37.34 39.25 -5.64
C ALA A 91 38.25 39.03 -4.42
N ALA A 92 38.76 37.81 -4.23
CA ALA A 92 40.01 37.55 -3.51
C ALA A 92 40.52 36.11 -3.76
N ASN A 93 41.77 36.01 -4.21
CA ASN A 93 42.56 34.79 -4.19
C ASN A 93 42.83 34.35 -2.74
N GLY A 94 42.61 33.07 -2.42
CA GLY A 94 43.01 32.50 -1.14
C GLY A 94 42.64 31.03 -1.02
N ALA A 95 43.66 30.18 -0.90
CA ALA A 95 43.53 28.73 -0.72
C ALA A 95 42.77 28.37 0.57
N ALA A 96 41.74 27.55 0.45
CA ALA A 96 41.12 26.84 1.57
C ALA A 96 40.61 25.48 1.10
N ASN A 97 41.02 24.42 1.81
CA ASN A 97 40.59 23.04 1.59
C ASN A 97 39.08 22.92 1.84
N GLY A 98 38.30 22.96 0.77
CA GLY A 98 36.91 22.52 0.76
C GLY A 98 36.86 21.02 0.55
N ASN A 99 36.32 20.29 1.53
CA ASN A 99 35.93 18.90 1.40
C ASN A 99 34.71 18.85 0.46
N GLY A 100 34.98 18.94 -0.85
CA GLY A 100 33.96 18.88 -1.89
C GLY A 100 33.33 17.49 -1.88
N LEU A 101 32.01 17.44 -1.73
CA LEU A 101 31.21 16.28 -2.05
C LEU A 101 31.54 15.86 -3.49
N HIS A 102 32.31 14.79 -3.61
CA HIS A 102 32.62 14.15 -4.88
C HIS A 102 31.31 13.56 -5.41
N VAL A 103 30.64 14.29 -6.30
CA VAL A 103 29.57 13.73 -7.11
C VAL A 103 30.27 12.82 -8.12
N ASP A 104 30.38 11.53 -7.77
CA ASP A 104 30.83 10.49 -8.69
C ASP A 104 29.82 10.37 -9.84
N THR A 105 30.14 11.03 -10.95
CA THR A 105 29.35 11.06 -12.19
C THR A 105 29.42 9.77 -13.02
N GLU A 106 29.66 8.60 -12.41
CA GLU A 106 29.70 7.31 -13.12
C GLU A 106 28.52 6.35 -12.83
N ARG A 107 27.54 6.75 -12.00
CA ARG A 107 26.18 6.20 -11.99
C ARG A 107 25.25 7.37 -11.67
N GLY A 108 24.22 7.63 -12.49
CA GLY A 108 23.27 8.74 -12.25
C GLY A 108 22.87 8.79 -10.77
N GLY A 109 23.41 9.78 -10.05
CA GLY A 109 23.58 9.70 -8.61
C GLY A 109 22.25 9.82 -7.88
N ARG A 110 21.85 8.75 -7.19
CA ARG A 110 20.69 8.79 -6.30
C ARG A 110 20.94 9.85 -5.21
N PRO A 111 19.95 10.67 -4.82
CA PRO A 111 20.11 11.58 -3.68
C PRO A 111 20.37 10.77 -2.40
N PRO A 112 21.09 11.34 -1.41
CA PRO A 112 21.24 10.71 -0.10
C PRO A 112 19.86 10.38 0.51
N ALA A 113 19.72 9.19 1.11
CA ALA A 113 18.45 8.69 1.66
C ALA A 113 17.78 9.70 2.62
N GLU A 114 18.60 10.38 3.43
CA GLU A 114 18.18 11.37 4.42
C GLU A 114 17.38 12.55 3.83
N VAL A 115 17.54 12.85 2.54
CA VAL A 115 16.85 13.99 1.91
C VAL A 115 15.38 13.67 1.63
N TRP A 116 15.09 12.41 1.25
CA TRP A 116 13.78 11.98 0.76
C TRP A 116 13.08 10.96 1.67
N THR A 117 13.68 10.67 2.83
CA THR A 117 13.09 9.87 3.92
C THR A 117 12.95 10.72 5.19
N ALA A 118 12.14 10.26 6.15
CA ALA A 118 11.93 10.99 7.41
C ALA A 118 11.70 10.00 8.55
N THR A 119 12.22 10.32 9.73
CA THR A 119 11.91 9.57 10.95
C THR A 119 10.86 10.32 11.75
N GLU A 120 9.73 9.68 12.01
CA GLU A 120 8.66 10.20 12.88
C GLU A 120 8.30 9.11 13.89
N ASP A 121 8.23 9.46 15.17
CA ASP A 121 7.87 8.55 16.28
C ASP A 121 8.64 7.21 16.28
N GLY A 122 9.93 7.25 15.95
CA GLY A 122 10.80 6.07 15.91
C GLY A 122 10.61 5.17 14.68
N ALA A 123 9.76 5.56 13.73
CA ALA A 123 9.58 4.88 12.45
C ALA A 123 10.24 5.65 11.30
N LEU A 124 11.01 4.97 10.45
CA LEU A 124 11.54 5.56 9.22
C LEU A 124 10.50 5.44 8.10
N PHE A 125 10.08 6.57 7.54
CA PHE A 125 9.18 6.67 6.39
C PHE A 125 9.97 6.72 5.08
N VAL A 126 9.65 5.77 4.19
CA VAL A 126 10.24 5.67 2.86
C VAL A 126 9.14 5.62 1.80
N PRO A 127 8.98 6.66 0.96
CA PRO A 127 9.59 7.99 1.11
C PRO A 127 8.96 8.73 2.31
N ARG A 128 9.52 9.88 2.69
CA ARG A 128 8.87 10.79 3.65
C ARG A 128 7.52 11.27 3.11
N ILE A 129 6.58 11.51 4.01
CA ILE A 129 5.22 11.92 3.65
C ILE A 129 5.04 13.41 3.92
N ASP A 130 4.58 14.15 2.92
CA ASP A 130 4.13 15.53 3.09
C ASP A 130 2.61 15.57 3.30
N TRP A 131 2.21 15.59 4.57
CA TRP A 131 0.80 15.63 4.95
C TRP A 131 0.09 16.93 4.56
N SER A 132 0.81 17.97 4.09
CA SER A 132 0.16 19.20 3.60
C SER A 132 -0.61 18.98 2.28
N GLN A 133 -0.30 17.91 1.56
CA GLN A 133 -0.97 17.51 0.33
C GLN A 133 -2.00 16.40 0.54
N ALA A 134 -2.19 15.93 1.79
CA ALA A 134 -3.18 14.92 2.12
C ALA A 134 -4.60 15.47 1.99
N GLY A 135 -5.57 14.56 1.85
CA GLY A 135 -6.98 14.89 1.75
C GLY A 135 -7.61 14.57 0.40
N LEU A 136 -8.92 14.35 0.46
CA LEU A 136 -9.77 14.18 -0.72
C LEU A 136 -10.23 15.55 -1.26
N GLN A 137 -10.58 15.61 -2.54
CA GLN A 137 -11.00 16.85 -3.18
C GLN A 137 -12.39 17.31 -2.77
N GLU A 138 -13.30 16.36 -2.49
CA GLU A 138 -14.65 16.61 -1.99
C GLU A 138 -14.75 16.29 -0.49
N GLU A 139 -15.90 16.62 0.11
CA GLU A 139 -16.19 16.24 1.50
C GLU A 139 -16.11 14.72 1.70
N PRO A 140 -15.54 14.20 2.81
CA PRO A 140 -15.41 12.76 3.05
C PRO A 140 -16.72 11.98 2.94
N ALA A 141 -17.86 12.64 3.21
CA ALA A 141 -19.19 12.07 3.08
C ALA A 141 -19.62 11.78 1.61
N GLN A 142 -18.87 12.24 0.61
CA GLN A 142 -19.13 11.94 -0.81
C GLN A 142 -18.40 10.69 -1.30
N TYR A 143 -17.54 10.08 -0.47
CA TYR A 143 -16.75 8.93 -0.87
C TYR A 143 -17.24 7.64 -0.23
N ASP A 144 -17.08 6.54 -0.96
CA ASP A 144 -16.98 5.20 -0.42
C ASP A 144 -15.49 4.84 -0.28
N ILE A 145 -15.02 4.82 0.97
CA ILE A 145 -13.64 4.48 1.32
C ILE A 145 -13.57 3.03 1.77
N THR A 146 -12.91 2.19 0.97
CA THR A 146 -12.65 0.79 1.32
C THR A 146 -11.18 0.59 1.62
N VAL A 147 -10.90 -0.01 2.76
CA VAL A 147 -9.56 -0.38 3.23
C VAL A 147 -9.48 -1.90 3.36
N LYS A 148 -8.39 -2.48 2.90
CA LYS A 148 -8.04 -3.89 3.11
C LYS A 148 -6.68 -4.01 3.76
N LEU A 149 -6.64 -4.52 4.98
CA LEU A 149 -5.43 -4.78 5.75
C LEU A 149 -5.03 -6.25 5.62
N PHE A 150 -3.77 -6.48 5.26
CA PHE A 150 -3.15 -7.78 5.16
C PHE A 150 -2.16 -7.94 6.33
N PHE A 151 -2.44 -8.87 7.24
CA PHE A 151 -1.45 -9.31 8.21
C PHE A 151 -0.51 -10.31 7.55
N LEU A 152 0.80 -10.15 7.75
CA LEU A 152 1.81 -11.03 7.17
C LEU A 152 2.33 -12.03 8.21
N GLU A 153 2.86 -13.15 7.72
CA GLU A 153 3.29 -14.29 8.56
C GLU A 153 4.54 -14.00 9.40
N THR A 154 5.31 -12.97 9.06
CA THR A 154 6.61 -12.72 9.67
C THR A 154 6.55 -12.19 11.12
N GLU A 155 5.36 -11.91 11.64
CA GLU A 155 5.18 -11.17 12.88
C GLU A 155 4.24 -11.86 13.88
N ALA A 156 4.51 -11.62 15.17
CA ALA A 156 3.73 -12.13 16.28
C ALA A 156 2.31 -11.55 16.31
N VAL A 157 1.37 -12.43 16.65
CA VAL A 157 -0.07 -12.12 16.77
C VAL A 157 -0.35 -10.97 17.72
N ALA A 158 0.47 -10.83 18.78
CA ALA A 158 0.34 -9.76 19.77
C ALA A 158 0.51 -8.36 19.17
N LYS A 159 1.31 -8.19 18.10
CA LYS A 159 1.50 -6.88 17.44
C LYS A 159 0.37 -6.53 16.46
N ARG A 160 -0.45 -7.51 16.02
CA ARG A 160 -1.51 -7.29 15.02
C ARG A 160 -2.52 -6.21 15.42
N ALA A 161 -2.83 -6.09 16.71
CA ALA A 161 -3.72 -5.03 17.23
C ALA A 161 -3.12 -3.63 17.01
N GLN A 162 -1.83 -3.46 17.32
CA GLN A 162 -1.10 -2.22 17.09
C GLN A 162 -1.02 -1.92 15.59
N HIS A 163 -0.66 -2.91 14.77
CA HIS A 163 -0.58 -2.75 13.32
C HIS A 163 -1.91 -2.37 12.67
N ALA A 164 -3.04 -2.92 13.14
CA ALA A 164 -4.35 -2.53 12.64
C ALA A 164 -4.66 -1.05 12.89
N LYS A 165 -4.34 -0.57 14.10
CA LYS A 165 -4.52 0.84 14.45
C LYS A 165 -3.59 1.73 13.62
N GLU A 166 -2.32 1.38 13.52
CA GLU A 166 -1.33 2.16 12.77
C GLU A 166 -1.67 2.23 11.27
N ALA A 167 -2.01 1.09 10.66
CA ALA A 167 -2.36 1.04 9.26
C ALA A 167 -3.62 1.86 8.94
N LEU A 168 -4.64 1.79 9.79
CA LEU A 168 -5.85 2.59 9.61
C LEU A 168 -5.59 4.08 9.82
N ASP A 169 -4.81 4.45 10.85
CA ASP A 169 -4.45 5.86 11.13
C ASP A 169 -3.72 6.51 9.94
N LEU A 170 -2.80 5.78 9.31
CA LEU A 170 -2.10 6.24 8.10
C LEU A 170 -3.08 6.51 6.96
N VAL A 171 -4.05 5.63 6.72
CA VAL A 171 -5.05 5.82 5.67
C VAL A 171 -5.99 6.99 5.99
N LEU A 172 -6.43 7.12 7.24
CA LEU A 172 -7.31 8.23 7.66
C LEU A 172 -6.61 9.58 7.50
N ARG A 173 -5.34 9.68 7.90
CA ARG A 173 -4.51 10.88 7.72
C ARG A 173 -4.29 11.22 6.25
N GLU A 174 -3.97 10.24 5.43
CA GLU A 174 -3.74 10.43 3.99
C GLU A 174 -4.97 10.95 3.25
N LEU A 175 -6.16 10.47 3.64
CA LEU A 175 -7.42 10.84 3.01
C LEU A 175 -8.10 12.05 3.68
N ASP A 176 -7.53 12.59 4.76
CA ASP A 176 -8.17 13.54 5.68
C ASP A 176 -9.63 13.15 6.00
N ALA A 177 -9.81 11.85 6.30
CA ALA A 177 -11.11 11.26 6.52
C ALA A 177 -11.31 10.94 8.00
N PRO A 178 -12.48 11.22 8.61
CA PRO A 178 -12.73 10.89 10.01
C PRO A 178 -12.96 9.39 10.23
N ALA A 179 -13.37 8.66 9.19
CA ALA A 179 -13.63 7.22 9.22
C ALA A 179 -13.64 6.63 7.80
N VAL A 180 -13.43 5.32 7.70
CA VAL A 180 -13.59 4.56 6.44
C VAL A 180 -14.94 3.85 6.39
N ASP A 181 -15.49 3.63 5.20
CA ASP A 181 -16.79 2.95 5.04
C ASP A 181 -16.69 1.44 5.27
N LEU A 182 -15.58 0.83 4.88
CA LEU A 182 -15.34 -0.60 5.02
C LEU A 182 -13.87 -0.90 5.29
N LEU A 183 -13.59 -1.59 6.41
CA LEU A 183 -12.28 -2.16 6.72
C LEU A 183 -12.35 -3.70 6.62
N ILE A 184 -11.64 -4.28 5.66
CA ILE A 184 -11.51 -5.72 5.46
C ILE A 184 -10.16 -6.18 5.99
N VAL A 185 -10.13 -7.31 6.71
CA VAL A 185 -8.86 -7.94 7.14
C VAL A 185 -8.59 -9.26 6.43
N SER A 186 -7.34 -9.46 6.04
CA SER A 186 -6.79 -10.68 5.45
C SER A 186 -5.75 -11.25 6.42
N PHE A 187 -5.90 -12.53 6.74
CA PHE A 187 -5.00 -13.23 7.66
C PHE A 187 -3.97 -14.08 6.90
N PRO A 188 -2.78 -14.32 7.48
CA PRO A 188 -1.79 -15.20 6.87
C PRO A 188 -2.28 -16.65 6.83
N GLY A 189 -1.79 -17.43 5.87
CA GLY A 189 -2.13 -18.85 5.74
C GLY A 189 -3.56 -19.15 5.28
N MET A 190 -4.28 -18.13 4.81
CA MET A 190 -5.66 -18.24 4.33
C MET A 190 -5.74 -18.06 2.82
N SER A 191 -6.46 -18.96 2.15
CA SER A 191 -6.76 -18.87 0.72
C SER A 191 -8.08 -19.53 0.36
N PHE A 192 -8.76 -19.00 -0.66
CA PHE A 192 -9.93 -19.63 -1.25
C PHE A 192 -9.60 -20.30 -2.59
N GLU A 193 -8.65 -21.25 -2.58
CA GLU A 193 -8.14 -21.93 -3.77
C GLU A 193 -8.48 -23.43 -3.82
N GLY A 194 -8.90 -23.89 -5.01
CA GLY A 194 -9.20 -25.29 -5.32
C GLY A 194 -9.49 -25.48 -6.81
N ASP A 195 -9.60 -26.73 -7.25
CA ASP A 195 -9.98 -27.06 -8.62
C ASP A 195 -11.45 -26.70 -8.89
N CYS A 196 -12.27 -26.69 -7.84
CA CYS A 196 -13.63 -26.15 -7.83
C CYS A 196 -13.96 -25.45 -6.49
N GLU A 197 -15.11 -24.78 -6.43
CA GLU A 197 -15.57 -24.03 -5.26
C GLU A 197 -15.75 -24.90 -4.01
N TRP A 198 -16.20 -26.15 -4.18
CA TRP A 198 -16.36 -27.11 -3.08
C TRP A 198 -15.02 -27.54 -2.49
N GLU A 199 -14.02 -27.73 -3.34
CA GLU A 199 -12.69 -28.11 -2.89
C GLU A 199 -12.01 -26.94 -2.18
N ALA A 200 -12.16 -25.72 -2.71
CA ALA A 200 -11.67 -24.50 -2.08
C ALA A 200 -12.27 -24.32 -0.68
N ASP A 201 -13.60 -24.46 -0.56
CA ASP A 201 -14.31 -24.35 0.71
C ASP A 201 -13.84 -25.40 1.74
N ARG A 202 -13.68 -26.65 1.29
CA ARG A 202 -13.20 -27.75 2.15
C ARG A 202 -11.75 -27.55 2.60
N LYS A 203 -10.86 -27.12 1.71
CA LYS A 203 -9.45 -26.84 2.07
C LYS A 203 -9.38 -25.68 3.06
N ASN A 204 -10.17 -24.64 2.82
CA ASN A 204 -10.20 -23.46 3.66
C ASN A 204 -10.65 -23.76 5.11
N ALA A 205 -11.52 -24.75 5.30
CA ALA A 205 -12.01 -25.14 6.62
C ALA A 205 -10.90 -25.48 7.64
N THR A 206 -9.72 -25.90 7.17
CA THR A 206 -8.56 -26.27 8.00
C THR A 206 -7.38 -25.29 7.86
N GLN A 207 -7.56 -24.16 7.19
CA GLN A 207 -6.52 -23.15 7.00
C GLN A 207 -6.50 -22.11 8.12
N GLY A 208 -5.39 -21.37 8.20
CA GLY A 208 -5.18 -20.33 9.20
C GLY A 208 -5.09 -20.87 10.63
N ASN A 209 -5.35 -19.98 11.59
CA ASN A 209 -5.37 -20.28 13.01
C ASN A 209 -6.53 -19.53 13.68
N ASP A 210 -7.58 -20.29 14.03
CA ASP A 210 -8.81 -19.73 14.58
C ASP A 210 -8.55 -18.85 15.83
N GLU A 211 -7.59 -19.18 16.69
CA GLU A 211 -7.31 -18.39 17.91
C GLU A 211 -6.61 -17.07 17.59
N GLU A 212 -5.65 -17.08 16.67
CA GLU A 212 -4.93 -15.89 16.26
C GLU A 212 -5.81 -14.90 15.49
N GLU A 213 -6.69 -15.43 14.65
CA GLU A 213 -7.67 -14.64 13.90
C GLU A 213 -8.65 -13.95 14.84
N LEU A 214 -9.13 -14.65 15.88
CA LEU A 214 -10.01 -14.06 16.90
C LEU A 214 -9.29 -12.98 17.72
N ALA A 215 -8.04 -13.23 18.10
CA ALA A 215 -7.23 -12.26 18.85
C ALA A 215 -7.03 -10.96 18.06
N ALA A 216 -6.71 -11.08 16.77
CA ALA A 216 -6.58 -9.92 15.89
C ALA A 216 -7.94 -9.27 15.58
N TRP A 217 -9.01 -10.06 15.39
CA TRP A 217 -10.36 -9.53 15.15
C TRP A 217 -10.85 -8.66 16.29
N ALA A 218 -10.58 -9.02 17.55
CA ALA A 218 -10.95 -8.21 18.71
C ALA A 218 -10.45 -6.76 18.59
N ALA A 219 -9.27 -6.53 18.01
CA ALA A 219 -8.78 -5.17 17.74
C ALA A 219 -9.58 -4.46 16.64
N ILE A 220 -9.98 -5.18 15.59
CA ILE A 220 -10.83 -4.68 14.51
C ILE A 220 -12.22 -4.30 15.03
N GLU A 221 -12.77 -5.07 15.96
CA GLU A 221 -14.01 -4.72 16.67
C GLU A 221 -13.86 -3.39 17.40
N GLN A 222 -12.71 -3.14 18.08
CA GLN A 222 -12.47 -1.87 18.75
C GLN A 222 -12.39 -0.69 17.77
N LEU A 223 -11.78 -0.86 16.59
CA LEU A 223 -11.73 0.19 15.56
C LEU A 223 -13.14 0.53 15.04
N HIS A 224 -14.00 -0.47 14.88
CA HIS A 224 -15.40 -0.26 14.54
C HIS A 224 -16.17 0.46 15.64
N LEU A 225 -16.04 0.01 16.90
CA LEU A 225 -16.72 0.60 18.05
C LEU A 225 -16.26 2.04 18.32
N ALA A 226 -15.01 2.37 18.00
CA ALA A 226 -14.48 3.72 18.04
C ALA A 226 -14.99 4.63 16.90
N GLY A 227 -15.75 4.09 15.95
CA GLY A 227 -16.30 4.82 14.81
C GLY A 227 -15.32 5.06 13.66
N LEU A 228 -14.11 4.48 13.72
CA LEU A 228 -13.06 4.67 12.69
C LEU A 228 -13.32 3.85 11.42
N ALA A 229 -14.07 2.75 11.53
CA ALA A 229 -14.54 1.96 10.41
C ALA A 229 -16.05 1.71 10.54
N LYS A 230 -16.85 2.19 9.59
CA LYS A 230 -18.33 2.06 9.65
C LYS A 230 -18.79 0.62 9.49
N LYS A 231 -18.10 -0.16 8.66
CA LYS A 231 -18.27 -1.61 8.52
C LYS A 231 -16.92 -2.29 8.64
N ILE A 232 -16.93 -3.51 9.17
CA ILE A 232 -15.75 -4.37 9.19
C ILE A 232 -16.06 -5.67 8.44
N GLY A 233 -15.04 -6.23 7.80
CA GLY A 233 -15.14 -7.45 7.01
C GLY A 233 -13.89 -8.29 7.10
N LEU A 234 -13.97 -9.49 6.59
CA LEU A 234 -12.84 -10.43 6.52
C LEU A 234 -12.65 -10.93 5.09
N ALA A 235 -11.52 -11.58 4.83
CA ALA A 235 -11.21 -12.17 3.53
C ALA A 235 -10.87 -13.65 3.66
N GLU A 236 -11.23 -14.41 2.64
CA GLU A 236 -10.94 -15.83 2.42
C GLU A 236 -11.67 -16.79 3.35
N PHE A 237 -12.75 -16.43 4.07
CA PHE A 237 -13.42 -17.38 4.96
C PHE A 237 -14.43 -18.26 4.19
N GLY A 238 -14.19 -19.57 4.19
CA GLY A 238 -15.13 -20.59 3.73
C GLY A 238 -16.21 -20.90 4.76
N THR A 239 -17.16 -21.75 4.38
CA THR A 239 -18.41 -22.02 5.12
C THR A 239 -18.16 -22.43 6.57
N GLU A 240 -17.39 -23.49 6.78
CA GLU A 240 -17.18 -24.04 8.12
C GLU A 240 -16.39 -23.10 9.01
N LYS A 241 -15.37 -22.44 8.43
CA LYS A 241 -14.53 -21.51 9.18
C LYS A 241 -15.31 -20.26 9.57
N LEU A 242 -16.09 -19.69 8.64
CA LEU A 242 -16.98 -18.56 8.92
C LEU A 242 -17.98 -18.91 10.02
N ASP A 243 -18.63 -20.07 9.95
CA ASP A 243 -19.59 -20.50 10.98
C ASP A 243 -18.94 -20.62 12.37
N ARG A 244 -17.73 -21.19 12.47
CA ARG A 244 -16.99 -21.24 13.75
C ARG A 244 -16.60 -19.86 14.25
N PHE A 245 -16.17 -18.99 13.36
CA PHE A 245 -15.75 -17.62 13.67
C PHE A 245 -16.92 -16.79 14.22
N LEU A 246 -18.08 -16.82 13.56
CA LEU A 246 -19.28 -16.06 13.93
C LEU A 246 -19.86 -16.43 15.31
N LYS A 247 -19.54 -17.62 15.83
CA LYS A 247 -19.95 -18.07 17.17
C LYS A 247 -19.11 -17.47 18.29
N LYS A 248 -17.95 -16.90 17.97
CA LYS A 248 -16.95 -16.45 18.96
C LYS A 248 -16.73 -14.93 18.97
N VAL A 249 -17.11 -14.23 17.91
CA VAL A 249 -16.93 -12.76 17.79
C VAL A 249 -18.11 -11.97 18.35
N GLN A 250 -17.85 -10.76 18.84
CA GLN A 250 -18.86 -9.86 19.39
C GLN A 250 -19.48 -9.00 18.29
N VAL A 251 -18.64 -8.39 17.45
CA VAL A 251 -19.05 -7.64 16.27
C VAL A 251 -18.86 -8.54 15.06
N ARG A 252 -19.96 -8.84 14.37
CA ARG A 252 -19.93 -9.70 13.20
C ARG A 252 -19.39 -8.95 11.98
N PRO A 253 -18.62 -9.60 11.09
CA PRO A 253 -18.24 -9.01 9.83
C PRO A 253 -19.49 -8.73 8.99
N ALA A 254 -19.57 -7.55 8.39
CA ALA A 254 -20.59 -7.21 7.41
C ALA A 254 -20.26 -7.74 6.00
N VAL A 255 -18.97 -8.03 5.74
CA VAL A 255 -18.46 -8.45 4.44
C VAL A 255 -17.51 -9.64 4.59
N ASN A 256 -17.59 -10.59 3.65
CA ASN A 256 -16.58 -11.60 3.43
C ASN A 256 -16.10 -11.56 1.97
N GLN A 257 -14.83 -11.21 1.76
CA GLN A 257 -14.20 -11.17 0.45
C GLN A 257 -13.58 -12.52 0.10
N ILE A 258 -13.93 -13.11 -1.05
CA ILE A 258 -13.42 -14.41 -1.49
C ILE A 258 -12.67 -14.33 -2.82
N ASN A 259 -11.55 -15.03 -2.91
CA ASN A 259 -10.65 -15.00 -4.06
C ASN A 259 -11.03 -16.01 -5.14
N ILE A 260 -12.25 -15.89 -5.66
CA ILE A 260 -12.77 -16.78 -6.69
C ILE A 260 -12.29 -16.36 -8.09
N LYS A 261 -12.10 -17.34 -8.99
CA LYS A 261 -11.73 -17.09 -10.40
C LYS A 261 -12.92 -16.57 -11.21
N ASN A 262 -14.11 -17.08 -10.89
CA ASN A 262 -15.38 -16.69 -11.50
C ASN A 262 -16.33 -16.23 -10.39
N CYS A 263 -16.83 -15.00 -10.46
CA CYS A 263 -17.73 -14.43 -9.45
C CYS A 263 -19.05 -15.21 -9.28
N CYS A 264 -19.40 -16.06 -10.24
CA CYS A 264 -20.61 -16.90 -10.21
C CYS A 264 -20.43 -18.24 -9.47
N ASN A 265 -19.20 -18.60 -9.09
CA ASN A 265 -18.88 -19.92 -8.51
C ASN A 265 -18.62 -19.80 -7.01
N VAL A 266 -19.60 -19.28 -6.28
CA VAL A 266 -19.58 -19.24 -4.81
C VAL A 266 -20.15 -20.57 -4.30
N PRO A 267 -19.52 -21.26 -3.33
CA PRO A 267 -20.09 -22.48 -2.77
C PRO A 267 -21.50 -22.22 -2.23
N PRO A 268 -22.52 -23.00 -2.63
CA PRO A 268 -23.89 -22.83 -2.14
C PRO A 268 -24.03 -22.81 -0.61
N PRO A 269 -23.29 -23.63 0.18
CA PRO A 269 -23.33 -23.55 1.63
C PRO A 269 -22.85 -22.19 2.17
N LEU A 270 -21.77 -21.65 1.60
CA LEU A 270 -21.25 -20.33 1.97
C LEU A 270 -22.25 -19.22 1.65
N LEU A 271 -22.86 -19.27 0.45
CA LEU A 271 -23.88 -18.30 0.05
C LEU A 271 -25.10 -18.33 0.99
N LYS A 272 -25.55 -19.53 1.37
CA LYS A 272 -26.65 -19.71 2.32
C LYS A 272 -26.31 -19.13 3.69
N LEU A 273 -25.15 -19.49 4.24
CA LEU A 273 -24.68 -18.99 5.52
C LEU A 273 -24.55 -17.45 5.51
N ALA A 274 -23.91 -16.89 4.49
CA ALA A 274 -23.73 -15.44 4.37
C ALA A 274 -25.07 -14.71 4.35
N LYS A 275 -26.05 -15.21 3.58
CA LYS A 275 -27.41 -14.66 3.54
C LYS A 275 -28.11 -14.72 4.90
N GLU A 276 -28.05 -15.87 5.59
CA GLU A 276 -28.65 -16.05 6.92
C GLU A 276 -28.03 -15.12 7.97
N GLN A 277 -26.73 -14.84 7.85
CA GLN A 277 -25.98 -14.01 8.78
C GLN A 277 -25.89 -12.54 8.34
N SER A 278 -26.58 -12.15 7.26
CA SER A 278 -26.56 -10.80 6.67
C SER A 278 -25.14 -10.30 6.32
N ILE A 279 -24.30 -11.20 5.79
CA ILE A 279 -22.94 -10.94 5.35
C ILE A 279 -22.93 -10.82 3.82
N GLU A 280 -22.37 -9.73 3.32
CA GLU A 280 -22.18 -9.53 1.89
C GLU A 280 -20.95 -10.31 1.41
N LEU A 281 -21.10 -11.05 0.31
CA LEU A 281 -19.99 -11.76 -0.34
C LEU A 281 -19.47 -10.92 -1.49
N LEU A 282 -18.18 -10.57 -1.44
CA LEU A 282 -17.50 -9.82 -2.47
C LEU A 282 -16.39 -10.66 -3.10
N ALA A 283 -16.15 -10.50 -4.40
CA ALA A 283 -15.01 -11.13 -5.06
C ALA A 283 -13.81 -10.18 -5.08
N HIS A 284 -12.60 -10.71 -4.92
CA HIS A 284 -11.37 -9.95 -5.12
C HIS A 284 -10.31 -10.77 -5.87
N SER A 285 -9.24 -10.09 -6.28
CA SER A 285 -8.14 -10.67 -7.06
C SER A 285 -6.77 -10.36 -6.49
N ASP A 286 -6.70 -10.09 -5.19
CA ASP A 286 -5.43 -9.89 -4.51
C ASP A 286 -4.62 -11.19 -4.51
N CYS A 287 -3.30 -11.06 -4.45
CA CYS A 287 -2.40 -12.19 -4.32
C CYS A 287 -2.30 -12.62 -2.85
N LEU A 288 -1.99 -13.89 -2.62
CA LEU A 288 -1.90 -14.46 -1.27
C LEU A 288 -0.69 -13.89 -0.50
N ASP A 289 0.47 -13.85 -1.15
CA ASP A 289 1.67 -13.24 -0.61
C ASP A 289 1.86 -11.86 -1.25
N ILE A 290 1.32 -10.83 -0.58
CA ILE A 290 1.27 -9.47 -1.11
C ILE A 290 2.63 -8.77 -1.09
N LEU A 291 3.47 -9.04 -0.09
CA LEU A 291 4.79 -8.44 0.04
C LEU A 291 5.80 -9.47 0.57
N PRO A 292 6.33 -10.34 -0.30
CA PRO A 292 7.35 -11.30 0.09
C PRO A 292 8.62 -10.61 0.61
N LYS A 293 9.31 -11.23 1.57
CA LYS A 293 10.57 -10.71 2.16
C LYS A 293 11.61 -10.33 1.09
N GLY A 294 11.84 -11.25 0.14
CA GLY A 294 12.80 -11.03 -0.95
C GLY A 294 12.42 -9.87 -1.86
N THR A 295 11.13 -9.64 -2.08
CA THR A 295 10.62 -8.51 -2.86
C THR A 295 10.86 -7.19 -2.13
N LEU A 296 10.57 -7.11 -0.83
CA LEU A 296 10.84 -5.90 -0.04
C LEU A 296 12.34 -5.57 -0.02
N ARG A 297 13.19 -6.58 0.16
CA ARG A 297 14.64 -6.43 0.10
C ARG A 297 15.12 -5.92 -1.26
N GLU A 298 14.54 -6.40 -2.36
CA GLU A 298 14.88 -5.90 -3.70
C GLU A 298 14.43 -4.45 -3.91
N LEU A 299 13.24 -4.10 -3.43
CA LEU A 299 12.67 -2.76 -3.54
C LEU A 299 13.50 -1.71 -2.80
N LEU A 300 14.04 -2.05 -1.63
CA LEU A 300 14.79 -1.14 -0.78
C LEU A 300 16.32 -1.33 -0.87
N GLY A 301 16.76 -2.37 -1.56
CA GLY A 301 18.15 -2.75 -1.71
C GLY A 301 18.98 -1.80 -2.58
N PRO A 302 20.31 -2.01 -2.61
CA PRO A 302 21.25 -1.24 -3.43
C PRO A 302 21.17 -1.58 -4.93
N GLY A 303 20.48 -2.66 -5.30
CA GLY A 303 20.41 -3.20 -6.65
C GLY A 303 19.83 -2.25 -7.71
N LEU A 304 19.91 -2.69 -8.97
CA LEU A 304 19.32 -1.97 -10.10
C LEU A 304 17.80 -1.88 -9.91
N GLY A 305 17.28 -0.66 -9.76
CA GLY A 305 15.85 -0.41 -9.50
C GLY A 305 15.43 -0.50 -8.02
N GLY A 306 16.33 -0.80 -7.09
CA GLY A 306 16.09 -0.66 -5.65
C GLY A 306 16.31 0.77 -5.17
N ALA A 307 15.74 1.13 -4.02
CA ALA A 307 15.80 2.49 -3.50
C ALA A 307 17.14 2.88 -2.86
N GLY A 308 18.03 1.91 -2.57
CA GLY A 308 19.31 2.17 -1.90
C GLY A 308 19.18 2.56 -0.43
N ILE A 309 18.13 2.10 0.24
CA ILE A 309 17.91 2.31 1.68
C ILE A 309 18.68 1.28 2.50
N LEU A 310 18.68 0.02 2.07
CA LEU A 310 19.48 -1.03 2.69
C LEU A 310 20.93 -0.90 2.28
N ALA A 311 21.82 -1.24 3.22
CA ALA A 311 23.24 -1.26 2.98
C ALA A 311 23.63 -2.30 1.92
N ASP A 312 24.69 -2.00 1.18
CA ASP A 312 25.30 -2.95 0.25
C ASP A 312 26.20 -3.93 1.02
N PRO A 313 25.87 -5.24 1.05
CA PRO A 313 26.66 -6.23 1.78
C PRO A 313 28.12 -6.30 1.32
N GLU A 314 28.41 -5.96 0.07
CA GLU A 314 29.77 -6.02 -0.48
C GLU A 314 30.60 -4.77 -0.17
N LYS A 315 29.95 -3.62 0.02
CA LYS A 315 30.63 -2.34 0.24
C LYS A 315 30.61 -1.87 1.69
N GLY A 316 29.72 -2.41 2.52
CA GLY A 316 29.67 -2.20 3.98
C GLY A 316 29.56 -0.74 4.43
N THR A 317 29.25 0.20 3.53
CA THR A 317 29.30 1.64 3.80
C THR A 317 28.02 2.30 3.29
N GLY A 318 27.25 2.90 4.20
CA GLY A 318 25.96 3.56 3.94
C GLY A 318 24.75 2.62 3.94
N GLY A 319 23.58 3.14 4.33
CA GLY A 319 22.31 2.40 4.39
C GLY A 319 22.05 1.66 5.71
N LEU A 320 20.80 1.20 5.89
CA LEU A 320 20.37 0.40 7.03
C LEU A 320 21.01 -0.99 7.01
N GLN A 321 21.53 -1.42 8.15
CA GLN A 321 22.16 -2.73 8.34
C GLN A 321 21.13 -3.76 8.78
N GLY A 322 21.20 -4.97 8.24
CA GLY A 322 20.27 -6.07 8.55
C GLY A 322 19.29 -6.38 7.42
N ASP A 323 18.29 -7.19 7.73
CA ASP A 323 17.25 -7.62 6.79
C ASP A 323 15.88 -7.06 7.20
N LEU A 324 14.92 -7.03 6.28
CA LEU A 324 13.59 -6.49 6.55
C LEU A 324 12.55 -7.60 6.64
N ALA A 325 11.77 -7.59 7.72
CA ALA A 325 10.62 -8.46 7.89
C ALA A 325 9.33 -7.66 7.62
N PRO A 326 8.62 -7.90 6.50
CA PRO A 326 7.36 -7.22 6.21
C PRO A 326 6.25 -7.71 7.17
N GLN A 327 5.67 -6.80 7.95
CA GLN A 327 4.71 -7.11 9.02
C GLN A 327 3.25 -7.01 8.57
N TRP A 328 2.93 -5.99 7.78
CA TRP A 328 1.57 -5.73 7.30
C TRP A 328 1.58 -4.90 6.02
N VAL A 329 0.53 -5.04 5.23
CA VAL A 329 0.24 -4.16 4.09
C VAL A 329 -1.19 -3.70 4.21
N VAL A 330 -1.47 -2.44 3.96
CA VAL A 330 -2.83 -1.92 3.83
C VAL A 330 -3.02 -1.37 2.43
N LYS A 331 -4.13 -1.71 1.80
CA LYS A 331 -4.60 -1.18 0.52
C LYS A 331 -5.83 -0.34 0.78
N TYR A 332 -5.96 0.80 0.11
CA TYR A 332 -7.16 1.63 0.21
C TYR A 332 -7.60 2.16 -1.15
N THR A 333 -8.90 2.42 -1.26
CA THR A 333 -9.52 3.06 -2.43
C THR A 333 -10.62 3.99 -1.94
N ALA A 334 -10.62 5.23 -2.41
CA ALA A 334 -11.68 6.21 -2.25
C ALA A 334 -12.40 6.43 -3.58
N VAL A 335 -13.68 6.06 -3.62
CA VAL A 335 -14.54 6.19 -4.81
C VAL A 335 -15.59 7.26 -4.56
N VAL A 336 -15.70 8.22 -5.47
CA VAL A 336 -16.76 9.25 -5.40
C VAL A 336 -18.11 8.59 -5.67
N ARG A 337 -19.02 8.58 -4.69
CA ARG A 337 -20.29 7.84 -4.70
C ARG A 337 -21.14 8.12 -5.92
N ASP A 338 -21.34 9.41 -6.22
CA ASP A 338 -22.26 9.83 -7.28
C ASP A 338 -21.72 9.60 -8.69
N ARG A 339 -20.41 9.42 -8.82
CA ARG A 339 -19.74 9.30 -10.12
C ARG A 339 -19.17 7.90 -10.36
N GLY A 340 -18.98 7.09 -9.32
CA GLY A 340 -18.31 5.80 -9.39
C GLY A 340 -16.85 5.90 -9.82
N VAL A 341 -16.23 7.07 -9.68
CA VAL A 341 -14.85 7.33 -10.11
C VAL A 341 -13.90 7.15 -8.93
N ILE A 342 -12.85 6.38 -9.12
CA ILE A 342 -11.74 6.28 -8.15
C ILE A 342 -10.96 7.58 -8.20
N GLU A 343 -10.95 8.32 -7.09
CA GLU A 343 -10.14 9.52 -6.96
C GLU A 343 -8.78 9.21 -6.38
N ASN A 344 -8.75 8.47 -5.27
CA ASN A 344 -7.52 8.11 -4.58
C ASN A 344 -7.48 6.60 -4.34
N LYS A 345 -6.31 6.01 -4.57
CA LYS A 345 -6.01 4.63 -4.18
C LYS A 345 -4.53 4.51 -3.86
N GLY A 346 -4.20 3.61 -2.94
CA GLY A 346 -2.80 3.44 -2.57
C GLY A 346 -2.58 2.27 -1.63
N TYR A 347 -1.35 2.17 -1.17
CA TYR A 347 -0.91 1.18 -0.20
C TYR A 347 0.03 1.79 0.84
N PHE A 348 -0.05 1.32 2.08
CA PHE A 348 1.05 1.44 3.04
C PHE A 348 1.55 0.05 3.41
N ALA A 349 2.82 -0.08 3.75
CA ALA A 349 3.42 -1.33 4.19
C ALA A 349 4.37 -1.10 5.37
N GLY A 350 4.15 -1.83 6.45
CA GLY A 350 5.04 -1.83 7.62
C GLY A 350 6.04 -2.97 7.57
N ALA A 351 7.27 -2.70 8.00
CA ALA A 351 8.33 -3.68 8.13
C ALA A 351 9.18 -3.44 9.38
N GLU A 352 9.80 -4.49 9.89
CA GLU A 352 10.78 -4.42 10.97
C GLU A 352 12.17 -4.64 10.42
N LEU A 353 13.14 -3.86 10.90
CA LEU A 353 14.56 -4.11 10.63
C LEU A 353 15.03 -5.18 11.62
N VAL A 354 15.43 -6.32 11.09
CA VAL A 354 15.93 -7.46 11.87
C VAL A 354 17.44 -7.52 11.67
N GLU A 355 18.18 -7.38 12.75
CA GLU A 355 19.63 -7.54 12.73
C GLU A 355 19.98 -8.98 12.26
N GLU A 356 20.95 -9.11 11.35
CA GLU A 356 21.49 -10.43 10.99
C GLU A 356 22.25 -10.98 12.20
N ALA A 357 21.82 -12.14 12.70
CA ALA A 357 22.37 -12.82 13.87
C ALA A 357 23.76 -13.43 13.63
#